data_AF-A0A535EQA1-F1
#
_entry.id   AF-A0A535EQA1-F1
#
_cell.length_a   1.000
_cell.length_b   1.000
_cell.length_c   1.000
_cell.angle_alpha   90.00
_cell.angle_beta   90.00
_cell.angle_gamma   90.00
#
_symmetry.space_group_name_H-M   'P 1'
#
loop_
_entity.id
_entity.type
_entity.pdbx_description
1 polymer ?
#
loop_
_entity_poly.entity_id
_entity_poly.type
_entity_poly.pdbx_seq_one_letter_code
_entity_poly.pdbx_strand_id
1 'polypeptide(L)' 'EGARVLSHGDHRVAMSFAVAGLLARGETTIEGAECADISFPGFFDQLDSLTAAC' A
#
# COMPACT_ATOMS: atom_id res chain seq x y z
N GLU A 1 -7.45 2.08 -13.25
CA GLU A 1 -6.74 0.81 -13.50
C GLU A 1 -5.69 0.58 -12.42
N GLY A 2 -5.44 -0.68 -12.07
CA GLY A 2 -4.34 -1.10 -11.19
C GLY A 2 -3.00 -1.14 -11.93
N ALA A 3 -1.90 -1.24 -11.19
CA ALA A 3 -0.55 -1.19 -11.74
C ALA A 3 0.47 -1.94 -10.88
N ARG A 4 1.61 -2.31 -11.47
CA ARG A 4 2.80 -2.75 -10.75
C ARG A 4 3.75 -1.56 -10.58
N VAL A 5 4.06 -1.19 -9.35
CA VAL A 5 4.87 -0.01 -9.01
C VAL A 5 6.00 -0.38 -8.05
N LEU A 6 7.11 0.35 -8.13
CA LEU A 6 8.26 0.19 -7.23
C LEU A 6 8.31 1.36 -6.25
N SER A 7 8.44 1.08 -4.95
CA SER A 7 8.50 2.12 -3.91
C SER A 7 9.82 2.90 -3.90
N HIS A 8 10.88 2.33 -4.48
CA HIS A 8 12.25 2.82 -4.37
C HIS A 8 12.74 3.02 -2.92
N GLY A 9 12.16 2.28 -1.97
CA GLY A 9 12.48 2.40 -0.54
C GLY A 9 11.84 3.62 0.14
N ASP A 10 10.95 4.35 -0.54
CA ASP A 10 10.20 5.46 0.04
C ASP A 10 8.88 4.96 0.64
N HIS A 11 8.82 4.99 1.98
CA HIS A 11 7.65 4.58 2.76
C HIS A 11 6.38 5.35 2.38
N ARG A 12 6.49 6.62 2.01
CA ARG A 12 5.34 7.44 1.62
C ARG A 12 4.82 7.01 0.26
N VAL A 13 5.72 6.70 -0.67
CA VAL A 13 5.33 6.17 -1.98
C VAL A 13 4.60 4.83 -1.81
N ALA A 14 5.16 3.93 -1.00
CA ALA A 14 4.52 2.64 -0.70
C ALA A 14 3.11 2.81 -0.10
N MET A 15 2.96 3.61 0.96
CA MET A 15 1.67 3.86 1.60
C MET A 15 0.67 4.57 0.68
N SER A 16 1.13 5.54 -0.12
CA SER A 16 0.26 6.30 -1.03
C SER A 16 -0.33 5.40 -2.11
N PHE A 17 0.48 4.52 -2.71
CA PHE A 17 -0.03 3.55 -3.69
C PHE A 17 -0.90 2.48 -3.06
N ALA A 18 -0.68 2.11 -1.79
CA ALA A 18 -1.54 1.15 -1.10
C ALA A 18 -2.96 1.70 -0.96
N VAL A 19 -3.10 2.97 -0.54
CA VAL A 19 -4.40 3.65 -0.47
C VAL A 19 -5.02 3.82 -1.86
N ALA A 20 -4.23 4.21 -2.86
CA ALA A 20 -4.74 4.34 -4.23
C ALA A 20 -5.23 3.00 -4.80
N GLY A 21 -4.56 1.90 -4.46
CA GLY A 21 -4.91 0.54 -4.87
C GLY A 21 -6.29 0.10 -4.42
N LEU A 22 -6.79 0.60 -3.28
CA LEU A 22 -8.14 0.30 -2.78
C LEU A 22 -9.26 0.76 -3.72
N LEU A 23 -9.01 1.78 -4.55
CA LEU A 23 -9.98 2.32 -5.51
C LEU A 23 -9.65 1.95 -6.96
N ALA A 24 -8.54 1.24 -7.20
CA ALA A 24 -8.09 0.90 -8.53
C ALA A 24 -9.01 -0.18 -9.15
N ARG A 25 -9.31 -0.03 -10.44
CA ARG A 25 -9.90 -1.12 -11.23
C ARG A 25 -8.82 -2.12 -11.56
N GLY A 26 -8.88 -3.32 -10.99
CA GLY A 26 -7.85 -4.35 -11.14
C GLY A 26 -6.77 -4.28 -10.07
N GLU A 27 -5.82 -5.21 -10.15
CA GLU A 27 -4.81 -5.42 -9.10
C GLU A 27 -3.71 -4.33 -9.11
N THR A 28 -3.37 -3.84 -7.92
CA THR A 28 -2.19 -3.00 -7.70
C THR A 28 -1.15 -3.77 -6.90
N THR A 29 0.05 -3.95 -7.45
CA THR A 29 1.18 -4.61 -6.80
C THR A 29 2.26 -3.58 -6.50
N ILE A 30 2.70 -3.47 -5.25
CA ILE A 30 3.72 -2.52 -4.81
C ILE A 30 4.97 -3.31 -4.39
N GLU A 31 6.06 -3.15 -5.13
CA GLU A 31 7.35 -3.73 -4.80
C GLU A 31 8.11 -2.84 -3.81
N GLY A 32 8.73 -3.45 -2.80
CA GLY A 32 9.43 -2.71 -1.73
C GLY A 32 8.47 -2.07 -0.72
N ALA A 33 7.29 -2.66 -0.52
CA ALA A 33 6.26 -2.14 0.39
C ALA A 33 6.67 -2.21 1.88
N GLU A 34 7.59 -3.11 2.23
CA GLU A 34 8.12 -3.31 3.59
C GLU A 34 8.78 -2.07 4.18
N CYS A 35 9.21 -1.10 3.35
CA CYS A 35 9.75 0.17 3.84
C CYS A 35 8.73 1.01 4.61
N ALA A 36 7.42 0.74 4.46
CA ALA A 36 6.36 1.41 5.22
C ALA A 36 6.57 1.28 6.74
N ASP A 37 7.06 0.12 7.22
CA ASP A 37 7.28 -0.15 8.64
C ASP A 37 8.35 0.75 9.28
N ILE A 38 9.21 1.41 8.48
CA ILE A 38 10.20 2.36 9.00
C ILE A 38 9.51 3.56 9.66
N SER A 39 8.40 4.03 9.08
CA SER A 39 7.70 5.24 9.55
C SER A 39 6.35 4.93 10.17
N PHE A 40 5.71 3.85 9.74
CA PHE A 40 4.41 3.41 10.26
C PHE A 40 4.40 1.88 10.38
N PRO A 41 5.01 1.34 11.44
CA PRO A 41 4.93 -0.09 11.76
C PRO A 41 3.48 -0.57 11.79
N GLY A 42 3.17 -1.64 11.07
CA GLY A 42 1.81 -2.22 11.03
C GLY A 42 0.82 -1.45 10.16
N PHE A 43 1.29 -0.57 9.27
CA PHE A 43 0.44 0.19 8.35
C PHE A 43 -0.55 -0.70 7.58
N PHE A 44 -0.08 -1.81 7.03
CA PHE A 44 -0.93 -2.71 6.23
C PHE A 44 -1.97 -3.45 7.07
N ASP A 45 -1.63 -3.85 8.29
CA ASP A 45 -2.60 -4.45 9.22
C ASP A 45 -3.71 -3.44 9.58
N GLN A 46 -3.31 -2.18 9.82
CA GLN A 46 -4.28 -1.12 10.09
C GLN A 46 -5.13 -0.81 8.86
N LEU A 47 -4.54 -0.77 7.67
CA LEU A 47 -5.26 -0.56 6.42
C LEU A 47 -6.28 -1.68 6.18
N ASP A 48 -5.90 -2.94 6.40
CA ASP A 48 -6.77 -4.11 6.33
C ASP A 48 -7.92 -4.02 7.34
N SER A 49 -7.64 -3.62 8.58
CA SER A 49 -8.69 -3.46 9.60
C SER A 49 -9.79 -2.45 9.23
N LEU A 50 -9.45 -1.46 8.40
CA LEU A 50 -10.38 -0.42 7.94
C LEU A 50 -11.14 -0.83 6.67
N THR A 51 -10.61 -1.78 5.91
CA THR A 51 -11.17 -2.21 4.60
C THR A 51 -11.82 -3.58 4.65
N ALA A 52 -11.49 -4.41 5.64
CA ALA A 52 -12.05 -5.74 5.88
C ALA A 52 -13.53 -5.73 6.33
N ALA A 53 -14.14 -4.55 6.51
CA ALA A 53 -15.52 -4.40 6.98
C ALA A 53 -16.58 -4.30 5.86
N CYS A 54 -16.29 -4.76 4.63
CA CYS A 54 -17.23 -4.75 3.51
C CYS A 54 -17.49 -6.15 2.95
#